data_AF-A0AAJ6NG94-F1
#
_entry.id   AF-A0AAJ6NG94-F1
#
_cell.length_a   1.000
_cell.length_b   1.000
_cell.length_c   1.000
_cell.angle_alpha   90.00
_cell.angle_beta   90.00
_cell.angle_gamma   90.00
#
_symmetry.space_group_name_H-M   'P 1'
#
loop_
_entity.id
_entity.type
_entity.pdbx_description
1 polymer ?
#
loop_
_entity_poly.entity_id
_entity_poly.type
_entity_poly.pdbx_seq_one_letter_code
_entity_poly.pdbx_strand_id
1 'polypeptide(L)'
;MTFIISLQLQDSIIIAANNRSATIDYKTHSNKTSKLYAWNKGVIVGSGEVTVISRAIEFFIKLSKSNIKDLPKCLKISRLIRELEHKHFQINTTKLMYSQSTSSGAQLYTIQPDNNDDYLLKQCQINEIILWLFNPDISHIRSDLKTLYDNLRPYYTFNNEKEWVDYYTKHLNLIFKKQSKIDHLMSSSFDIFFQTKDDYLHKHISNQYTLLEQ
;
A
#
# COMPACT_ATOMS: atom_id res chain seq x y z
N MET A 1 -0.89 11.77 -2.88
CA MET A 1 0.01 11.69 -1.71
C MET A 1 -0.39 10.51 -0.88
N THR A 2 0.58 9.72 -0.45
CA THR A 2 0.31 8.40 0.12
C THR A 2 1.41 8.01 1.11
N PHE A 3 0.99 7.39 2.20
CA PHE A 3 1.86 6.61 3.09
C PHE A 3 1.36 5.17 3.09
N ILE A 4 2.19 4.25 2.58
CA ILE A 4 1.94 2.81 2.51
C ILE A 4 3.11 2.09 3.17
N ILE A 5 2.79 1.13 4.05
CA ILE A 5 3.71 0.11 4.55
C ILE A 5 3.21 -1.23 4.05
N SER A 6 4.10 -2.04 3.50
CA SER A 6 3.78 -3.40 3.08
C SER A 6 4.84 -4.38 3.54
N LEU A 7 4.42 -5.57 3.94
CA LEU A 7 5.25 -6.62 4.51
C LEU A 7 5.05 -7.87 3.67
N GLN A 8 6.14 -8.41 3.14
CA GLN A 8 6.18 -9.77 2.62
C GLN A 8 6.72 -10.68 3.73
N LEU A 9 5.87 -11.55 4.27
CA LEU A 9 6.28 -12.58 5.23
C LEU A 9 6.47 -13.92 4.49
N GLN A 10 6.87 -14.96 5.21
CA GLN A 10 7.14 -16.26 4.62
C GLN A 10 5.89 -16.93 4.02
N ASP A 11 4.73 -16.77 4.66
CA ASP A 11 3.48 -17.46 4.33
C ASP A 11 2.29 -16.50 4.13
N SER A 12 2.53 -15.21 4.25
CA SER A 12 1.49 -14.18 4.34
C SER A 12 2.02 -12.81 3.93
N ILE A 13 1.10 -11.88 3.67
CA ILE A 13 1.41 -10.48 3.34
C ILE A 13 0.52 -9.56 4.15
N ILE A 14 1.01 -8.33 4.35
CA ILE A 14 0.28 -7.27 5.06
C ILE A 14 0.49 -5.97 4.29
N ILE A 15 -0.58 -5.24 3.99
CA ILE A 15 -0.52 -3.91 3.35
C ILE A 15 -1.35 -2.94 4.19
N ALA A 16 -0.73 -1.86 4.66
CA ALA A 16 -1.41 -0.76 5.30
C ALA A 16 -1.24 0.52 4.48
N ALA A 17 -2.35 1.23 4.23
CA ALA A 17 -2.37 2.45 3.43
C ALA A 17 -3.20 3.52 4.13
N ASN A 18 -2.66 4.73 4.25
CA ASN A 18 -3.42 5.84 4.81
C ASN A 18 -4.63 6.16 3.93
N ASN A 19 -5.66 6.82 4.47
CA ASN A 19 -6.90 7.12 3.74
C ASN A 19 -7.12 8.61 3.42
N ARG A 20 -6.08 9.44 3.61
CA ARG A 20 -6.05 10.83 3.14
C ARG A 20 -5.78 10.90 1.64
N SER A 21 -6.57 11.69 0.93
CA SER A 21 -6.30 12.17 -0.42
C SER A 21 -6.13 13.69 -0.40
N ALA A 22 -5.28 14.19 -1.29
CA ALA A 22 -4.99 15.62 -1.41
C ALA A 22 -5.17 16.07 -2.86
N THR A 23 -5.52 17.33 -3.05
CA THR A 23 -5.55 17.97 -4.36
C THR A 23 -4.13 18.25 -4.87
N ILE A 24 -4.02 18.72 -6.12
CA ILE A 24 -2.75 19.12 -6.73
C ILE A 24 -2.05 20.22 -5.91
N ASP A 25 -2.82 21.13 -5.31
CA ASP A 25 -2.31 22.19 -4.44
C ASP A 25 -2.00 21.72 -3.00
N TYR A 26 -1.88 20.41 -2.79
CA TYR A 26 -1.58 19.79 -1.49
C TYR A 26 -2.61 20.11 -0.38
N LYS A 27 -3.85 20.45 -0.76
CA LYS A 27 -4.94 20.62 0.20
C LYS A 27 -5.60 19.27 0.46
N THR A 28 -5.94 19.00 1.72
CA THR A 28 -6.70 17.79 2.07
C THR A 28 -8.04 17.82 1.33
N HIS A 29 -8.31 16.78 0.55
CA HIS A 29 -9.57 16.60 -0.15
C HIS A 29 -10.51 15.70 0.65
N SER A 30 -9.99 14.56 1.15
CA SER A 30 -10.76 13.60 1.94
C SER A 30 -9.85 12.82 2.88
N ASN A 31 -10.39 12.34 4.00
CA ASN A 31 -9.75 11.39 4.94
C ASN A 31 -10.42 10.01 4.93
N LYS A 32 -11.21 9.72 3.88
CA LYS A 32 -12.02 8.50 3.76
C LYS A 32 -11.77 7.77 2.45
N THR A 33 -10.69 8.11 1.75
CA THR A 33 -10.38 7.52 0.44
C THR A 33 -9.59 6.23 0.68
N SER A 34 -10.25 5.08 0.53
CA SER A 34 -9.51 3.82 0.52
C SER A 34 -8.59 3.78 -0.68
N LYS A 35 -7.37 3.29 -0.47
CA LYS A 35 -6.35 3.11 -1.52
C LYS A 35 -6.21 1.65 -1.95
N LEU A 36 -7.02 0.77 -1.37
CA LEU A 36 -6.98 -0.67 -1.57
C LEU A 36 -8.08 -1.07 -2.56
N TYR A 37 -7.68 -1.74 -3.64
CA TYR A 37 -8.57 -2.22 -4.69
C TYR A 37 -8.52 -3.74 -4.71
N ALA A 38 -9.57 -4.39 -4.20
CA ALA A 38 -9.65 -5.84 -4.21
C ALA A 38 -9.74 -6.38 -5.66
N TRP A 39 -9.12 -7.53 -5.89
CA TRP A 39 -9.26 -8.30 -7.12
C TRP A 39 -9.33 -9.80 -6.78
N ASN A 40 -9.63 -10.65 -7.76
CA ASN A 40 -9.99 -12.05 -7.52
C ASN A 40 -8.91 -12.91 -6.81
N LYS A 41 -7.67 -12.44 -6.70
CA LYS A 41 -6.57 -13.16 -6.04
C LYS A 41 -5.86 -12.35 -4.95
N GLY A 42 -6.35 -11.16 -4.59
CA GLY A 42 -5.69 -10.31 -3.60
C GLY A 42 -6.12 -8.86 -3.66
N VAL A 43 -5.17 -7.95 -3.47
CA VAL A 43 -5.40 -6.50 -3.48
C VAL A 43 -4.38 -5.79 -4.37
N ILE A 44 -4.79 -4.66 -4.95
CA ILE A 44 -3.93 -3.70 -5.64
C ILE A 44 -3.93 -2.41 -4.81
N VAL A 45 -2.77 -1.81 -4.61
CA VAL A 45 -2.59 -0.52 -3.94
C VAL A 45 -1.68 0.38 -4.76
N GLY A 46 -1.90 1.70 -4.72
CA GLY A 46 -1.14 2.65 -5.53
C GLY A 46 -0.62 3.87 -4.78
N SER A 47 0.49 4.41 -5.27
CA SER A 47 1.01 5.72 -4.88
C SER A 47 1.27 6.55 -6.13
N GLY A 48 0.86 7.82 -6.11
CA GLY A 48 0.90 8.69 -7.28
C GLY A 48 -0.37 9.50 -7.45
N GLU A 49 -0.72 9.74 -8.71
CA GLU A 49 -1.93 10.46 -9.11
C GLU A 49 -3.12 9.49 -9.20
N VAL A 50 -4.26 9.91 -8.64
CA VAL A 50 -5.42 9.03 -8.42
C VAL A 50 -6.09 8.62 -9.74
N THR A 51 -6.14 9.50 -10.73
CA THR A 51 -6.73 9.23 -12.05
C THR A 51 -5.92 8.17 -12.80
N VAL A 52 -4.58 8.25 -12.75
CA VAL A 52 -3.70 7.23 -13.33
C VAL A 52 -3.98 5.87 -12.70
N ILE A 53 -4.04 5.82 -11.36
CA ILE A 53 -4.29 4.57 -10.61
C ILE A 53 -5.67 4.00 -10.94
N SER A 54 -6.74 4.78 -10.81
CA SER A 54 -8.11 4.30 -10.99
C SER A 54 -8.38 3.83 -12.42
N ARG A 55 -7.88 4.57 -13.41
CA ARG A 55 -8.01 4.21 -14.83
C ARG A 55 -7.18 2.98 -15.18
N ALA A 56 -5.99 2.81 -14.60
CA ALA A 56 -5.19 1.59 -14.79
C ALA A 56 -5.93 0.34 -14.27
N ILE A 57 -6.58 0.47 -13.12
CA ILE A 57 -7.39 -0.60 -12.52
C ILE A 57 -8.63 -0.89 -13.36
N GLU A 58 -9.27 0.15 -13.91
CA GLU A 58 -10.39 -0.02 -14.82
C GLU A 58 -9.97 -0.76 -16.11
N PHE A 59 -8.84 -0.40 -16.71
CA PHE A 59 -8.28 -1.11 -17.87
C PHE A 59 -7.96 -2.57 -17.53
N PHE A 60 -7.36 -2.81 -16.36
CA PHE A 60 -7.10 -4.16 -15.88
C PHE A 60 -8.39 -5.00 -15.75
N ILE A 61 -9.43 -4.46 -15.12
CA ILE A 61 -10.69 -5.19 -14.94
C ILE A 61 -11.41 -5.40 -16.28
N LYS A 62 -11.58 -4.34 -17.06
CA LYS A 62 -12.48 -4.34 -18.22
C LYS A 62 -11.80 -4.82 -19.50
N LEU A 63 -10.57 -4.41 -19.75
CA LEU A 63 -9.86 -4.67 -21.00
C LEU A 63 -8.99 -5.92 -20.90
N SER A 64 -8.16 -6.05 -19.84
CA SER A 64 -7.33 -7.25 -19.67
C SER A 64 -8.07 -8.44 -19.03
N LYS A 65 -9.35 -8.25 -18.66
CA LYS A 65 -10.19 -9.27 -18.00
C LYS A 65 -9.52 -9.81 -16.73
N SER A 66 -8.91 -8.91 -15.97
CA SER A 66 -8.17 -9.21 -14.74
C SER A 66 -6.95 -10.14 -14.94
N ASN A 67 -6.35 -10.14 -16.14
CA ASN A 67 -5.06 -10.79 -16.36
C ASN A 67 -3.93 -9.97 -15.72
N ILE A 68 -3.38 -10.47 -14.61
CA ILE A 68 -2.40 -9.74 -13.80
C ILE A 68 -1.11 -9.40 -14.57
N LYS A 69 -0.75 -10.19 -15.57
CA LYS A 69 0.42 -9.94 -16.43
C LYS A 69 0.30 -8.64 -17.24
N ASP A 70 -0.92 -8.17 -17.45
CA ASP A 70 -1.20 -6.94 -18.21
C ASP A 70 -1.31 -5.70 -17.32
N LEU A 71 -1.28 -5.83 -15.98
CA LEU A 71 -1.40 -4.69 -15.06
C LEU A 71 -0.30 -3.62 -15.29
N PRO A 72 0.99 -3.95 -15.53
CA PRO A 72 1.99 -2.95 -15.88
C PRO A 72 1.65 -2.18 -17.17
N LYS A 73 1.13 -2.86 -18.19
CA LYS A 73 0.70 -2.22 -19.44
C LYS A 73 -0.51 -1.30 -19.22
N CYS A 74 -1.47 -1.73 -18.40
CA CYS A 74 -2.63 -0.92 -18.04
C CYS A 74 -2.21 0.37 -17.35
N LEU A 75 -1.23 0.28 -16.45
CA LEU A 75 -0.64 1.43 -15.77
C LEU A 75 0.08 2.36 -16.75
N LYS A 76 0.88 1.81 -17.66
CA LYS A 76 1.56 2.57 -18.73
C LYS A 76 0.58 3.34 -19.61
N ILE A 77 -0.45 2.67 -20.13
CA ILE A 77 -1.45 3.31 -20.99
C ILE A 77 -2.18 4.41 -20.22
N SER A 78 -2.57 4.14 -18.98
CA SER A 78 -3.24 5.13 -18.13
C SER A 78 -2.38 6.39 -17.93
N ARG A 79 -1.09 6.21 -17.64
CA ARG A 79 -0.11 7.29 -17.50
C ARG A 79 0.02 8.10 -18.79
N LEU A 80 0.28 7.45 -19.92
CA LEU A 80 0.48 8.11 -21.22
C LEU A 80 -0.74 8.96 -21.64
N ILE A 81 -1.96 8.45 -21.45
CA ILE A 81 -3.17 9.25 -21.70
C ILE A 81 -3.20 10.46 -20.76
N ARG A 82 -2.86 10.26 -19.47
CA ARG A 82 -2.91 11.33 -18.48
C ARG A 82 -1.88 12.44 -18.74
N GLU A 83 -0.72 12.10 -19.28
CA GLU A 83 0.32 13.06 -19.69
C GLU A 83 -0.12 13.98 -20.83
N LEU A 84 -1.04 13.52 -21.69
CA LEU A 84 -1.66 14.35 -22.72
C LEU A 84 -2.70 15.33 -22.15
N GLU A 85 -3.30 14.98 -21.00
CA GLU A 85 -4.35 15.78 -20.34
C GLU A 85 -3.73 16.87 -19.44
N HIS A 86 -2.71 16.52 -18.64
CA HIS A 86 -2.03 17.46 -17.75
C HIS A 86 -0.56 17.11 -17.50
N LYS A 87 0.22 18.12 -17.07
CA LYS A 87 1.61 17.96 -16.64
C LYS A 87 1.72 18.05 -15.13
N HIS A 88 2.10 16.95 -14.48
CA HIS A 88 2.37 16.92 -13.05
C HIS A 88 3.29 15.74 -12.70
N PHE A 89 4.31 15.94 -11.86
CA PHE A 89 5.30 14.89 -11.57
C PHE A 89 4.69 13.61 -10.97
N GLN A 90 3.61 13.73 -10.19
CA GLN A 90 2.90 12.57 -9.63
C GLN A 90 2.36 11.61 -10.71
N ILE A 91 2.07 12.09 -11.93
CA ILE A 91 1.67 11.24 -13.06
C ILE A 91 2.83 10.30 -13.39
N ASN A 92 4.02 10.87 -13.58
CA ASN A 92 5.23 10.15 -13.98
C ASN A 92 5.74 9.20 -12.88
N THR A 93 5.55 9.57 -11.61
CA THR A 93 5.98 8.75 -10.47
C THR A 93 4.92 7.76 -9.99
N THR A 94 3.78 7.64 -10.69
CA THR A 94 2.71 6.73 -10.26
C THR A 94 3.17 5.28 -10.36
N LYS A 95 2.95 4.54 -9.28
CA LYS A 95 3.35 3.14 -9.12
C LYS A 95 2.25 2.34 -8.43
N LEU A 96 2.23 1.04 -8.69
CA LEU A 96 1.28 0.07 -8.13
C LEU A 96 2.02 -1.06 -7.42
N MET A 97 1.41 -1.59 -6.37
CA MET A 97 1.77 -2.85 -5.76
C MET A 97 0.54 -3.74 -5.77
N TYR A 98 0.74 -5.03 -5.96
CA TYR A 98 -0.35 -5.99 -5.84
C TYR A 98 0.09 -7.22 -5.06
N SER A 99 -0.87 -7.85 -4.41
CA SER A 99 -0.73 -9.18 -3.85
C SER A 99 -1.44 -10.21 -4.72
N GLN A 100 -0.96 -11.44 -4.68
CA GLN A 100 -1.66 -12.59 -5.21
C GLN A 100 -1.48 -13.81 -4.30
N SER A 101 -2.53 -14.60 -4.11
CA SER A 101 -2.39 -15.95 -3.56
C SER A 101 -1.70 -16.85 -4.59
N THR A 102 -0.67 -17.58 -4.15
CA THR A 102 0.05 -18.59 -4.94
C THR A 102 0.00 -19.94 -4.22
N SER A 103 0.45 -21.01 -4.89
CA SER A 103 0.53 -22.34 -4.28
C SER A 103 1.44 -22.38 -3.03
N SER A 104 2.45 -21.50 -2.97
CA SER A 104 3.44 -21.42 -1.89
C SER A 104 3.14 -20.37 -0.81
N GLY A 105 2.04 -19.61 -0.93
CA GLY A 105 1.72 -18.52 -0.01
C GLY A 105 1.24 -17.26 -0.72
N ALA A 106 0.93 -16.21 0.05
CA ALA A 106 0.68 -14.89 -0.50
C ALA A 106 1.99 -14.24 -0.96
N GLN A 107 1.97 -13.58 -2.11
CA GLN A 107 3.15 -12.93 -2.69
C GLN A 107 2.83 -11.49 -3.13
N LEU A 108 3.70 -10.55 -2.74
CA LEU A 108 3.70 -9.15 -3.17
C LEU A 108 4.58 -8.93 -4.40
N TYR A 109 4.12 -8.02 -5.24
CA TYR A 109 4.84 -7.52 -6.41
C TYR A 109 4.71 -6.00 -6.47
N THR A 110 5.78 -5.33 -6.87
CA THR A 110 5.78 -3.89 -7.16
C THR A 110 5.90 -3.65 -8.66
N ILE A 111 5.20 -2.62 -9.14
CA ILE A 111 5.20 -2.13 -10.52
C ILE A 111 5.58 -0.65 -10.42
N GLN A 112 6.81 -0.32 -10.85
CA GLN A 112 7.38 1.03 -10.69
C GLN A 112 7.95 1.55 -12.01
N PRO A 113 7.90 2.86 -12.27
CA PRO A 113 8.55 3.44 -13.43
C PRO A 113 10.04 3.10 -13.47
N ASP A 114 10.57 2.77 -14.64
CA ASP A 114 12.00 2.62 -14.87
C ASP A 114 12.60 3.87 -15.57
N ASN A 115 13.90 3.83 -15.85
CA ASN A 115 14.59 4.95 -16.52
C ASN A 115 14.25 5.08 -18.02
N ASN A 116 13.56 4.10 -18.60
CA ASN A 116 13.20 4.05 -20.02
C ASN A 116 11.72 4.34 -20.25
N ASP A 117 11.06 4.97 -19.26
CA ASP A 117 9.66 5.33 -19.34
C ASP A 117 8.71 4.11 -19.43
N ASP A 118 9.18 2.94 -19.00
CA ASP A 118 8.40 1.72 -18.84
C ASP A 118 8.16 1.38 -17.37
N TYR A 119 7.52 0.24 -17.11
CA TYR A 119 7.23 -0.25 -15.77
C TYR A 119 7.94 -1.56 -15.48
N LEU A 120 8.80 -1.54 -14.45
CA LEU A 120 9.47 -2.71 -13.93
C LEU A 120 8.56 -3.44 -12.94
N LEU A 121 8.33 -4.72 -13.19
CA LEU A 121 7.72 -5.65 -12.25
C LEU A 121 8.80 -6.30 -11.38
N LYS A 122 8.72 -6.15 -10.05
CA LYS A 122 9.62 -6.80 -9.09
C LYS A 122 8.83 -7.61 -8.08
N GLN A 123 9.19 -8.88 -7.91
CA GLN A 123 8.72 -9.74 -6.84
C GLN A 123 9.41 -9.38 -5.52
N CYS A 124 8.62 -9.26 -4.44
CA CYS A 124 9.14 -8.94 -3.11
C CYS A 124 9.75 -10.17 -2.44
N GLN A 125 10.84 -9.97 -1.69
CA GLN A 125 11.55 -11.01 -0.96
C GLN A 125 10.90 -11.28 0.39
N ILE A 126 11.11 -12.48 0.92
CA ILE A 126 10.68 -12.83 2.28
C ILE A 126 11.34 -11.87 3.28
N ASN A 127 10.55 -11.39 4.23
CA ASN A 127 10.90 -10.38 5.24
C ASN A 127 11.25 -9.00 4.66
N GLU A 128 10.83 -8.70 3.43
CA GLU A 128 10.95 -7.35 2.85
C GLU A 128 9.85 -6.43 3.40
N ILE A 129 10.26 -5.27 3.91
CA ILE A 129 9.36 -4.15 4.25
C ILE A 129 9.47 -3.11 3.14
N ILE A 130 8.33 -2.76 2.55
CA ILE A 130 8.24 -1.74 1.51
C ILE A 130 7.55 -0.53 2.10
N LEU A 131 8.22 0.62 2.01
CA LEU A 131 7.72 1.90 2.48
C LEU A 131 7.59 2.87 1.30
N TRP A 132 6.36 3.29 1.01
CA TRP A 132 6.09 4.38 0.06
C TRP A 132 5.51 5.57 0.79
N LEU A 133 6.13 6.72 0.60
CA LEU A 133 5.92 7.91 1.39
C LEU A 133 6.06 9.15 0.51
N PHE A 134 5.36 10.22 0.86
CA PHE A 134 5.52 11.52 0.22
C PHE A 134 6.58 12.36 0.94
N ASN A 135 6.44 12.56 2.25
CA ASN A 135 7.46 13.22 3.06
C ASN A 135 8.61 12.25 3.38
N PRO A 136 9.85 12.47 2.88
CA PRO A 136 11.02 11.60 3.09
C PRO A 136 11.51 11.51 4.53
N ASP A 137 11.11 12.43 5.41
CA ASP A 137 11.53 12.39 6.80
C ASP A 137 10.82 11.26 7.57
N ILE A 138 11.61 10.24 7.90
CA ILE A 138 11.21 9.09 8.71
C ILE A 138 11.93 9.05 10.06
N SER A 139 12.69 10.09 10.42
CA SER A 139 13.53 10.11 11.63
C SER A 139 12.71 9.77 12.88
N HIS A 140 11.48 10.27 12.95
CA HIS A 140 10.55 10.09 14.07
C HIS A 140 9.94 8.68 14.19
N ILE A 141 9.96 7.89 13.13
CA ILE A 141 9.44 6.51 13.10
C ILE A 141 10.54 5.47 12.89
N ARG A 142 11.81 5.90 12.83
CA ARG A 142 12.94 5.01 12.51
C ARG A 142 13.08 3.88 13.52
N SER A 143 12.95 4.17 14.81
CA SER A 143 13.02 3.14 15.86
C SER A 143 11.83 2.18 15.77
N ASP A 144 10.63 2.67 15.51
CA ASP A 144 9.42 1.84 15.37
C ASP A 144 9.52 0.92 14.14
N LEU A 145 10.02 1.42 13.01
CA LEU A 145 10.28 0.63 11.81
C LEU A 145 11.35 -0.44 12.07
N LYS A 146 12.43 -0.11 12.79
CA LYS A 146 13.45 -1.08 13.19
C LYS A 146 12.86 -2.17 14.10
N THR A 147 12.08 -1.78 15.10
CA THR A 147 11.39 -2.74 15.98
C THR A 147 10.44 -3.64 15.19
N LEU A 148 9.68 -3.11 14.23
CA LEU A 148 8.85 -3.93 13.36
C LEU A 148 9.69 -4.93 12.55
N TYR A 149 10.79 -4.47 11.96
CA TYR A 149 11.70 -5.31 11.17
C TYR A 149 12.34 -6.44 11.99
N ASP A 150 12.89 -6.11 13.16
CA ASP A 150 13.56 -7.08 14.04
C ASP A 150 12.61 -8.16 14.58
N ASN A 151 11.30 -7.91 14.54
CA ASN A 151 10.28 -8.79 15.09
C ASN A 151 9.27 -9.29 14.04
N LEU A 152 9.62 -9.29 12.75
CA LEU A 152 8.78 -9.91 11.73
C LEU A 152 8.58 -11.40 12.05
N ARG A 153 7.33 -11.82 12.02
CA ARG A 153 6.88 -13.18 12.32
C ARG A 153 5.89 -13.66 11.28
N PRO A 154 6.10 -14.85 10.67
CA PRO A 154 5.13 -15.40 9.74
C PRO A 154 3.85 -15.86 10.46
N TYR A 155 2.76 -15.97 9.70
CA TYR A 155 1.42 -16.26 10.21
C TYR A 155 1.37 -17.59 10.97
N TYR A 156 2.04 -18.64 10.48
CA TYR A 156 2.09 -19.96 11.12
C TYR A 156 2.69 -19.96 12.54
N THR A 157 3.36 -18.88 12.97
CA THR A 157 3.92 -18.78 14.33
C THR A 157 2.95 -18.22 15.37
N PHE A 158 1.75 -17.81 14.95
CA PHE A 158 0.69 -17.35 15.84
C PHE A 158 -0.31 -18.48 16.09
N ASN A 159 -0.96 -18.49 17.25
CA ASN A 159 -1.91 -19.56 17.57
C ASN A 159 -3.20 -19.45 16.75
N ASN A 160 -3.55 -18.25 16.30
CA ASN A 160 -4.76 -17.95 15.55
C ASN A 160 -4.62 -16.63 14.78
N GLU A 161 -5.55 -16.39 13.85
CA GLU A 161 -5.60 -15.17 13.02
C GLU A 161 -5.71 -13.89 13.85
N LYS A 162 -6.50 -13.93 14.92
CA LYS A 162 -6.72 -12.75 15.77
C LYS A 162 -5.41 -12.25 16.38
N GLU A 163 -4.58 -13.15 16.92
CA GLU A 163 -3.27 -12.80 17.48
C GLU A 163 -2.35 -12.17 16.43
N TRP A 164 -2.30 -12.74 15.22
CA TRP A 164 -1.50 -12.22 14.11
C TRP A 164 -1.95 -10.81 13.68
N VAL A 165 -3.26 -10.63 13.50
CA VAL A 165 -3.86 -9.35 13.10
C VAL A 165 -3.63 -8.29 14.18
N ASP A 166 -3.88 -8.61 15.45
CA ASP A 166 -3.70 -7.68 16.56
C ASP A 166 -2.21 -7.27 16.71
N TYR A 167 -1.29 -8.23 16.54
CA TYR A 167 0.15 -8.00 16.59
C TYR A 167 0.58 -6.93 15.58
N TYR A 168 0.31 -7.14 14.29
CA TYR A 168 0.75 -6.21 13.26
C TYR A 168 -0.04 -4.90 13.27
N THR A 169 -1.33 -4.94 13.60
CA THR A 169 -2.15 -3.73 13.76
C THR A 169 -1.55 -2.83 14.83
N LYS A 170 -1.09 -3.37 15.97
CA LYS A 170 -0.45 -2.59 17.05
C LYS A 170 0.80 -1.85 16.56
N HIS A 171 1.70 -2.54 15.86
CA HIS A 171 2.93 -1.94 15.33
C HIS A 171 2.64 -0.84 14.30
N LEU A 172 1.76 -1.13 13.33
CA LEU A 172 1.43 -0.19 12.26
C LEU A 172 0.66 1.03 12.80
N ASN A 173 -0.24 0.82 13.76
CA ASN A 173 -0.98 1.90 14.42
C ASN A 173 -0.03 2.95 15.01
N LEU A 174 1.01 2.52 15.73
CA LEU A 174 2.02 3.42 16.31
C LEU A 174 2.77 4.22 15.24
N ILE A 175 3.20 3.56 14.16
CA ILE A 175 3.94 4.21 13.06
C ILE A 175 3.07 5.26 12.38
N PHE A 176 1.83 4.90 12.00
CA PHE A 176 0.91 5.83 11.35
C PHE A 176 0.56 7.03 12.23
N LYS A 177 0.38 6.81 13.54
CA LYS A 177 0.10 7.88 14.52
C LYS A 177 1.25 8.86 14.66
N LYS A 178 2.49 8.37 14.63
CA LYS A 178 3.70 9.21 14.70
C LYS A 178 3.91 9.97 13.40
N GLN A 179 3.87 9.28 12.26
CA GLN A 179 4.14 9.90 10.96
C GLN A 179 3.11 10.96 10.58
N SER A 180 1.82 10.77 10.92
CA SER A 180 0.78 11.76 10.62
C SER A 180 0.96 13.10 11.34
N LYS A 181 1.80 13.16 12.38
CA LYS A 181 2.14 14.43 13.07
C LYS A 181 3.18 15.24 12.30
N ILE A 182 3.95 14.58 11.43
CA ILE A 182 5.02 15.18 10.64
C ILE A 182 4.55 15.43 9.20
N ASP A 183 3.88 14.45 8.60
CA ASP A 183 3.34 14.55 7.25
C ASP A 183 1.83 14.89 7.27
N HIS A 184 1.53 16.17 7.08
CA HIS A 184 0.16 16.69 7.00
C HIS A 184 -0.63 16.21 5.76
N LEU A 185 0.00 15.47 4.84
CA LEU A 185 -0.65 14.91 3.65
C LEU A 185 -1.03 13.44 3.82
N MET A 186 -0.72 12.86 4.98
CA MET A 186 -1.29 11.58 5.42
C MET A 186 -2.18 11.74 6.66
N SER A 187 -3.00 10.72 6.89
CA SER A 187 -3.91 10.60 8.03
C SER A 187 -3.35 9.57 9.01
N SER A 188 -3.61 9.74 10.31
CA SER A 188 -3.32 8.68 11.29
C SER A 188 -4.16 7.44 10.99
N SER A 189 -5.40 7.61 10.52
CA SER A 189 -6.28 6.54 10.06
C SER A 189 -5.76 5.87 8.80
N PHE A 190 -5.96 4.56 8.71
CA PHE A 190 -5.50 3.74 7.59
C PHE A 190 -6.39 2.53 7.39
N ASP A 191 -6.37 2.00 6.17
CA ASP A 191 -6.92 0.69 5.86
C ASP A 191 -5.77 -0.33 5.85
N ILE A 192 -6.03 -1.52 6.37
CA ILE A 192 -5.07 -2.62 6.43
C ILE A 192 -5.66 -3.88 5.81
N PHE A 193 -4.86 -4.54 4.99
CA PHE A 193 -5.18 -5.79 4.31
C PHE A 193 -4.17 -6.85 4.70
N PHE A 194 -4.69 -7.99 5.14
CA PHE A 194 -3.96 -9.19 5.49
C PHE A 194 -4.32 -10.27 4.48
N GLN A 195 -3.35 -11.05 4.04
CA GLN A 195 -3.63 -12.17 3.16
C GLN A 195 -2.67 -13.32 3.42
N THR A 196 -3.23 -14.52 3.48
CA THR A 196 -2.53 -15.80 3.47
C THR A 196 -2.75 -16.46 2.10
N LYS A 197 -2.34 -17.72 1.95
CA LYS A 197 -2.66 -18.50 0.76
C LYS A 197 -4.17 -18.62 0.55
N ASP A 198 -4.89 -18.91 1.62
CA ASP A 198 -6.26 -19.42 1.57
C ASP A 198 -7.32 -18.36 1.90
N ASP A 199 -6.94 -17.30 2.62
CA ASP A 199 -7.88 -16.28 3.09
C ASP A 199 -7.28 -14.87 3.09
N TYR A 200 -8.15 -13.87 3.22
CA TYR A 200 -7.79 -12.48 3.40
C TYR A 200 -8.72 -11.76 4.38
N LEU A 201 -8.18 -10.73 5.03
CA LEU A 201 -8.92 -9.86 5.93
C LEU A 201 -8.64 -8.40 5.57
N HIS A 202 -9.69 -7.59 5.48
CA HIS A 202 -9.61 -6.15 5.30
C HIS A 202 -10.23 -5.43 6.50
N LYS A 203 -9.50 -4.46 7.06
CA LYS A 203 -9.95 -3.66 8.21
C LYS A 203 -9.64 -2.18 8.01
N HIS A 204 -10.55 -1.34 8.48
CA HIS A 204 -10.30 0.08 8.66
C HIS A 204 -9.87 0.36 10.11
N ILE A 205 -8.80 1.12 10.28
CA ILE A 205 -8.29 1.56 11.58
C ILE A 205 -8.46 3.08 11.68
N SER A 206 -9.35 3.53 12.57
CA SER A 206 -9.61 4.95 12.77
C SER A 206 -8.38 5.68 13.30
N ASN A 207 -7.57 5.04 14.15
CA ASN A 207 -6.38 5.62 14.77
C ASN A 207 -6.60 7.07 15.27
N GLN A 208 -7.79 7.32 15.81
CA GLN A 208 -8.19 8.55 16.47
C GLN A 208 -8.18 8.27 17.98
N TYR A 209 -7.22 8.88 18.68
CA TYR A 209 -7.06 8.95 20.14
C TYR A 209 -7.15 7.66 20.99
N THR A 210 -6.04 7.35 21.66
CA THR A 210 -6.10 7.03 23.10
C THR A 210 -5.39 8.18 23.82
N LEU A 211 -6.17 9.12 24.36
CA LEU A 211 -5.79 9.96 25.50
C LEU A 211 -6.37 9.26 26.73
N LEU A 212 -5.68 8.23 27.22
CA LEU A 212 -5.87 7.69 28.57
C LEU A 212 -4.49 7.25 29.06
N GLU A 213 -3.61 8.23 29.24
CA GLU A 213 -2.57 8.17 30.27
C GLU A 213 -2.85 9.37 31.20
N GLN A 214 -3.63 9.09 32.25
CA GLN A 214 -3.54 9.75 33.55
C GLN A 214 -3.24 8.65 34.56
#